data_AF-A0A6L8ESI1-F1
#
_entry.id   AF-A0A6L8ESI1-F1
#
_cell.length_a   1.000
_cell.length_b   1.000
_cell.length_c   1.000
_cell.angle_alpha   90.00
_cell.angle_beta   90.00
_cell.angle_gamma   90.00
#
_symmetry.space_group_name_H-M   'P 1'
#
loop_
_entity.id
_entity.type
_entity.pdbx_description
1 polymer ?
#
loop_
_entity_poly.entity_id
_entity_poly.type
_entity_poly.pdbx_seq_one_letter_code
_entity_poly.pdbx_strand_id
1 'polypeptide(L)'
;MSSVFMETGSISERRVFRYGMFAIGLNHAHTIGIGLNVAGVFAVGVNSCGIVAIGTNAVGVIAVGTNAIGIVTIGVNTIGVIAIDLGGFGYGIYALSRTHRYKGKYLFAPHRQDPKAVALFTRWLPKLIESGIQDKNT
;
A
#
# COMPACT_ATOMS: atom_id res chain seq x y z
N MET A 1 -34.68 13.35 32.11
CA MET A 1 -35.25 12.98 30.80
C MET A 1 -34.08 12.77 29.83
N SER A 2 -33.60 11.54 29.73
CA SER A 2 -32.60 11.15 28.73
C SER A 2 -33.34 10.67 27.48
N SER A 3 -33.45 11.52 26.48
CA SER A 3 -33.94 11.12 25.16
C SER A 3 -32.86 10.30 24.46
N VAL A 4 -32.96 8.98 24.60
CA VAL A 4 -32.28 8.03 23.71
C VAL A 4 -32.99 8.13 22.36
N PHE A 5 -32.40 8.86 21.43
CA PHE A 5 -32.81 8.81 20.02
C PHE A 5 -32.37 7.46 19.44
N MET A 6 -33.35 6.61 19.12
CA MET A 6 -33.17 5.46 18.24
C MET A 6 -33.10 5.96 16.79
N GLU A 7 -31.94 5.83 16.13
CA GLU A 7 -31.88 5.75 14.67
C GLU A 7 -30.64 4.95 14.23
N THR A 8 -30.87 3.74 13.71
CA THR A 8 -29.93 2.84 13.01
C THR A 8 -28.60 2.47 13.69
N GLY A 9 -28.52 1.23 14.22
CA GLY A 9 -27.32 0.36 14.16
C GLY A 9 -26.01 0.79 14.84
N SER A 10 -25.99 1.91 15.57
CA SER A 10 -24.80 2.43 16.24
C SER A 10 -24.51 1.69 17.55
N ILE A 11 -23.56 0.75 17.52
CA ILE A 11 -22.99 0.14 18.73
C ILE A 11 -21.69 0.90 19.03
N SER A 12 -21.78 1.89 19.93
CA SER A 12 -20.61 2.63 20.42
C SER A 12 -19.88 1.81 21.48
N GLU A 13 -19.01 0.88 21.05
CA GLU A 13 -17.98 0.34 21.94
C GLU A 13 -16.84 1.36 22.07
N ARG A 14 -17.10 2.43 22.85
CA ARG A 14 -16.21 3.51 23.35
C ARG A 14 -15.21 4.20 22.43
N ARG A 15 -14.90 3.72 21.22
CA ARG A 15 -13.88 4.26 20.31
C ARG A 15 -14.12 3.93 18.83
N VAL A 16 -15.31 3.45 18.46
CA VAL A 16 -15.67 3.07 17.09
C VAL A 16 -17.07 3.58 16.75
N PHE A 17 -17.17 4.39 15.71
CA PHE A 17 -18.41 4.82 15.08
C PHE A 17 -18.69 3.92 13.88
N ARG A 18 -19.89 3.34 13.80
CA ARG A 18 -20.30 2.42 12.73
C ARG A 18 -21.51 2.97 12.01
N TYR A 19 -21.46 2.96 10.68
CA TYR A 19 -22.55 3.36 9.79
C TYR A 19 -22.66 2.35 8.65
N GLY A 20 -23.52 1.35 8.81
CA GLY A 20 -23.68 0.26 7.85
C GLY A 20 -22.36 -0.49 7.61
N MET A 21 -21.86 -0.47 6.37
CA MET A 21 -20.60 -1.12 5.98
C MET A 21 -19.34 -0.32 6.34
N PHE A 22 -19.52 0.93 6.80
CA PHE A 22 -18.44 1.84 7.15
C PHE A 22 -18.22 1.88 8.65
N ALA A 23 -16.96 1.99 9.06
CA ALA A 23 -16.61 2.30 10.44
C ALA A 23 -15.39 3.21 10.55
N ILE A 24 -15.36 3.99 11.63
CA ILE A 24 -14.25 4.85 11.99
C ILE A 24 -13.92 4.63 13.46
N GLY A 25 -12.65 4.41 13.81
CA GLY A 25 -12.30 4.16 15.21
C GLY A 25 -10.88 3.67 15.45
N LEU A 26 -10.57 3.30 16.69
CA LEU A 26 -9.22 2.87 17.02
C LEU A 26 -8.91 1.45 16.58
N ASN A 27 -9.77 0.48 16.90
CA ASN A 27 -9.55 -0.94 16.63
C ASN A 27 -10.86 -1.55 16.13
N HIS A 28 -10.94 -1.85 14.84
CA HIS A 28 -12.19 -2.36 14.27
C HIS A 28 -11.98 -3.13 12.97
N ALA A 29 -12.92 -4.05 12.69
CA ALA A 29 -12.96 -4.83 11.47
C ALA A 29 -14.28 -4.61 10.73
N HIS A 30 -14.23 -3.99 9.54
CA HIS A 30 -15.41 -3.62 8.74
C HIS A 30 -15.06 -3.63 7.25
N THR A 31 -16.06 -3.70 6.38
CA THR A 31 -15.81 -3.71 4.93
C THR A 31 -15.02 -2.47 4.48
N ILE A 32 -15.39 -1.30 4.99
CA ILE A 32 -14.66 -0.05 4.78
C ILE A 32 -14.38 0.57 6.15
N GLY A 33 -13.10 0.75 6.49
CA GLY A 33 -12.70 1.23 7.81
C GLY A 33 -11.62 2.31 7.75
N ILE A 34 -11.73 3.29 8.65
CA ILE A 34 -10.72 4.35 8.84
C ILE A 34 -10.31 4.41 10.31
N GLY A 35 -9.01 4.32 10.61
CA GLY A 35 -8.62 4.21 12.01
C GLY A 35 -7.15 4.03 12.33
N LEU A 36 -6.87 3.59 13.55
CA LEU A 36 -5.51 3.30 14.01
C LEU A 36 -5.12 1.86 13.64
N ASN A 37 -5.97 0.89 13.96
CA ASN A 37 -5.87 -0.52 13.57
C ASN A 37 -7.18 -0.92 12.87
N VAL A 38 -7.10 -1.15 11.56
CA VAL A 38 -8.25 -1.45 10.72
C VAL A 38 -8.03 -2.74 9.96
N ALA A 39 -9.02 -3.64 10.02
CA ALA A 39 -9.10 -4.81 9.15
C ALA A 39 -10.35 -4.70 8.25
N GLY A 40 -10.23 -4.91 6.94
CA GLY A 40 -11.36 -4.72 6.04
C GLY A 40 -11.10 -5.09 4.59
N VAL A 41 -12.07 -4.80 3.71
CA VAL A 41 -11.80 -4.86 2.26
C VAL A 41 -11.01 -3.63 1.84
N PHE A 42 -11.46 -2.45 2.29
CA PHE A 42 -10.76 -1.18 2.19
C PHE A 42 -10.40 -0.69 3.59
N ALA A 43 -9.11 -0.69 3.92
CA ALA A 43 -8.61 -0.30 5.23
C ALA A 43 -7.66 0.90 5.09
N VAL A 44 -7.99 2.00 5.77
CA VAL A 44 -7.14 3.20 5.84
C VAL A 44 -6.80 3.49 7.28
N GLY A 45 -5.51 3.63 7.59
CA GLY A 45 -5.11 3.78 8.99
C GLY A 45 -3.62 3.69 9.25
N VAL A 46 -3.20 3.66 10.51
CA VAL A 46 -1.78 3.47 10.83
C VAL A 46 -1.37 2.02 10.55
N ASN A 47 -2.15 1.07 11.03
CA ASN A 47 -2.05 -0.35 10.75
C ASN A 47 -3.30 -0.80 10.00
N SER A 48 -3.14 -1.10 8.73
CA SER A 48 -4.24 -1.42 7.82
C SER A 48 -4.04 -2.81 7.23
N CYS A 49 -5.04 -3.67 7.36
CA CYS A 49 -5.07 -4.99 6.74
C CYS A 49 -6.31 -5.12 5.85
N GLY A 50 -6.13 -5.47 4.58
CA GLY A 50 -7.28 -5.68 3.70
C GLY A 50 -6.95 -6.04 2.27
N ILE A 51 -7.93 -5.97 1.37
CA ILE A 51 -7.65 -6.13 -0.07
C ILE A 51 -6.89 -4.90 -0.57
N VAL A 52 -7.40 -3.72 -0.20
CA VAL A 52 -6.73 -2.43 -0.38
C VAL A 52 -6.41 -1.86 0.99
N ALA A 53 -5.12 -1.77 1.31
CA ALA A 53 -4.63 -1.27 2.58
C ALA A 53 -3.78 0.00 2.35
N ILE A 54 -4.13 1.08 3.05
CA ILE A 54 -3.36 2.33 3.03
C ILE A 54 -2.99 2.66 4.46
N GLY A 55 -1.69 2.85 4.74
CA GLY A 55 -1.26 3.15 6.09
C GLY A 55 0.24 3.16 6.33
N THR A 56 0.67 3.41 7.56
CA THR A 56 2.10 3.27 7.91
C THR A 56 2.55 1.83 7.77
N ASN A 57 1.75 0.88 8.26
CA ASN A 57 1.89 -0.55 8.06
C ASN A 57 0.67 -1.05 7.30
N ALA A 58 0.84 -1.31 6.01
CA ALA A 58 -0.23 -1.76 5.12
C ALA A 58 0.03 -3.20 4.68
N VAL A 59 -0.96 -4.08 4.91
CA VAL A 59 -0.94 -5.46 4.45
C VAL A 59 -2.15 -5.71 3.58
N GLY A 60 -1.94 -6.10 2.32
CA GLY A 60 -3.06 -6.41 1.45
C GLY A 60 -2.69 -6.87 0.06
N VAL A 61 -3.68 -7.03 -0.82
CA VAL A 61 -3.38 -7.31 -2.24
C VAL A 61 -2.72 -6.08 -2.87
N ILE A 62 -3.29 -4.91 -2.59
CA ILE A 62 -2.73 -3.60 -2.91
C ILE A 62 -2.42 -2.93 -1.57
N ALA A 63 -1.14 -2.68 -1.31
CA ALA A 63 -0.70 -2.04 -0.07
C ALA A 63 0.09 -0.77 -0.37
N VAL A 64 -0.31 0.35 0.24
CA VAL A 64 0.38 1.64 0.12
C VAL A 64 0.77 2.13 1.51
N GLY A 65 2.06 2.31 1.75
CA GLY A 65 2.52 2.65 3.10
C GLY A 65 4.00 2.74 3.31
N THR A 66 4.42 3.16 4.51
CA THR A 66 5.85 3.13 4.88
C THR A 66 6.38 1.71 4.85
N ASN A 67 5.66 0.77 5.46
CA ASN A 67 5.86 -0.67 5.36
C ASN A 67 4.66 -1.27 4.64
N ALA A 68 4.84 -1.71 3.40
CA ALA A 68 3.77 -2.27 2.57
C ALA A 68 4.08 -3.72 2.19
N ILE A 69 3.15 -4.63 2.47
CA ILE A 69 3.26 -6.06 2.14
C ILE A 69 2.05 -6.45 1.30
N GLY A 70 2.30 -7.06 0.13
CA GLY A 70 1.21 -7.40 -0.77
C GLY A 70 1.61 -7.95 -2.13
N ILE A 71 0.65 -8.01 -3.04
CA ILE A 71 0.95 -8.35 -4.45
C ILE A 71 1.51 -7.12 -5.15
N VAL A 72 0.81 -5.99 -5.00
CA VAL A 72 1.23 -4.68 -5.48
C VAL A 72 1.49 -3.79 -4.29
N THR A 73 2.71 -3.31 -4.14
CA THR A 73 3.12 -2.52 -2.98
C THR A 73 3.79 -1.22 -3.38
N ILE A 74 3.45 -0.13 -2.69
CA ILE A 74 4.09 1.18 -2.88
C ILE A 74 4.51 1.68 -1.50
N GLY A 75 5.79 1.97 -1.32
CA GLY A 75 6.29 2.33 0.01
C GLY A 75 7.78 2.53 0.15
N VAL A 76 8.23 2.78 1.37
CA VAL A 76 9.66 2.85 1.71
C VAL A 76 10.21 1.44 1.90
N ASN A 77 9.51 0.61 2.65
CA ASN A 77 9.82 -0.80 2.81
C ASN A 77 8.73 -1.63 2.17
N THR A 78 9.06 -2.38 1.13
CA THR A 78 8.07 -3.05 0.30
C THR A 78 8.37 -4.53 0.13
N ILE A 79 7.36 -5.37 0.28
CA ILE A 79 7.46 -6.80 0.00
C ILE A 79 6.30 -7.18 -0.90
N GLY A 80 6.59 -7.57 -2.14
CA GLY A 80 5.53 -7.99 -3.05
C GLY A 80 5.98 -8.48 -4.42
N VAL A 81 5.00 -8.85 -5.25
CA VAL A 81 5.28 -9.30 -6.62
C VAL A 81 5.68 -8.12 -7.48
N ILE A 82 4.94 -7.01 -7.37
CA ILE A 82 5.23 -5.72 -8.01
C ILE A 82 5.42 -4.70 -6.90
N ALA A 83 6.63 -4.21 -6.74
CA ALA A 83 6.97 -3.24 -5.70
C ALA A 83 7.51 -1.94 -6.28
N ILE A 84 7.03 -0.84 -5.72
CA ILE A 84 7.58 0.50 -5.95
C ILE A 84 8.20 0.95 -4.63
N ASP A 85 9.52 0.92 -4.58
CA ASP A 85 10.33 1.35 -3.44
C ASP A 85 10.74 2.81 -3.60
N LEU A 86 10.41 3.60 -2.57
CA LEU A 86 10.64 5.05 -2.51
C LEU A 86 11.93 5.43 -1.77
N GLY A 87 12.75 4.48 -1.32
CA GLY A 87 14.04 4.80 -0.71
C GLY A 87 14.48 3.90 0.45
N GLY A 88 13.77 2.81 0.73
CA GLY A 88 14.12 1.90 1.82
C GLY A 88 14.72 0.61 1.29
N PHE A 89 14.18 -0.50 1.76
CA PHE A 89 14.58 -1.85 1.34
C PHE A 89 13.34 -2.64 0.92
N GLY A 90 13.52 -3.61 0.04
CA GLY A 90 12.38 -4.41 -0.35
C GLY A 90 12.74 -5.71 -1.03
N TYR A 91 11.74 -6.58 -1.12
CA TYR A 91 11.85 -7.92 -1.67
C TYR A 91 10.71 -8.18 -2.64
N GLY A 92 11.04 -8.72 -3.81
CA GLY A 92 9.99 -9.02 -4.78
C GLY A 92 10.43 -9.53 -6.13
N ILE A 93 9.46 -9.73 -7.03
CA ILE A 93 9.72 -10.23 -8.38
C ILE A 93 10.07 -9.07 -9.31
N TYR A 94 9.18 -8.08 -9.40
CA TYR A 94 9.34 -6.86 -10.19
C TYR A 94 9.45 -5.68 -9.25
N ALA A 95 10.49 -4.87 -9.42
CA ALA A 95 10.76 -3.77 -8.53
C ALA A 95 11.15 -2.51 -9.27
N LEU A 96 10.57 -1.38 -8.87
CA LEU A 96 11.01 -0.05 -9.23
C LEU A 96 11.64 0.57 -7.98
N SER A 97 12.96 0.72 -7.98
CA SER A 97 13.69 1.30 -6.85
C SER A 97 14.84 2.16 -7.34
N ARG A 98 15.19 3.21 -6.60
CA ARG A 98 16.45 3.96 -6.83
C ARG A 98 17.60 3.47 -5.95
N THR A 99 17.32 2.62 -4.95
CA THR A 99 18.31 2.20 -3.96
C THR A 99 18.96 0.88 -4.34
N HIS A 100 20.19 0.66 -3.87
CA HIS A 100 20.88 -0.63 -3.98
C HIS A 100 20.39 -1.68 -2.97
N ARG A 101 19.39 -1.34 -2.15
CA ARG A 101 18.94 -2.17 -1.03
C ARG A 101 17.80 -3.10 -1.41
N TYR A 102 17.22 -2.93 -2.60
CA TYR A 102 16.15 -3.80 -3.08
C TYR A 102 16.70 -5.11 -3.64
N LYS A 103 16.14 -6.24 -3.17
CA LYS A 103 16.49 -7.58 -3.63
C LYS A 103 15.32 -8.20 -4.38
N GLY A 104 15.45 -8.32 -5.69
CA GLY A 104 14.42 -8.93 -6.52
C GLY A 104 14.94 -9.54 -7.82
N LYS A 105 14.07 -10.34 -8.44
CA LYS A 105 14.39 -11.05 -9.69
C LYS A 105 14.60 -10.08 -10.86
N TYR A 106 13.67 -9.14 -11.02
CA TYR A 106 13.66 -8.10 -12.05
C TYR A 106 13.62 -6.72 -11.39
N LEU A 107 14.64 -5.91 -11.63
CA LEU A 107 14.82 -4.58 -11.05
C LEU A 107 14.85 -3.53 -12.16
N PHE A 108 14.10 -2.46 -11.95
CA PHE A 108 14.16 -1.22 -12.71
C PHE A 108 14.70 -0.11 -11.79
N ALA A 109 16.00 0.13 -11.90
CA ALA A 109 16.75 1.11 -11.13
C ALA A 109 17.81 1.79 -12.03
N PRO A 110 18.30 2.99 -11.69
CA PRO A 110 19.35 3.65 -12.46
C PRO A 110 20.61 2.80 -12.67
N HIS A 111 20.90 1.87 -11.75
CA HIS A 111 22.08 1.02 -11.77
C HIS A 111 21.82 -0.42 -12.26
N ARG A 112 20.55 -0.81 -12.45
CA ARG A 112 20.18 -2.15 -12.96
C ARG A 112 18.82 -2.06 -13.64
N GLN A 113 18.77 -2.39 -14.92
CA GLN A 113 17.56 -2.27 -15.74
C GLN A 113 17.31 -3.58 -16.46
N ASP A 114 16.58 -4.47 -15.80
CA ASP A 114 16.20 -5.72 -16.43
C ASP A 114 15.11 -5.45 -17.48
N PRO A 115 15.26 -5.93 -18.73
CA PRO A 115 14.32 -5.63 -19.83
C PRO A 115 12.86 -5.92 -19.49
N LYS A 116 12.60 -6.97 -18.71
CA LYS A 116 11.26 -7.34 -18.25
C LYS A 116 10.67 -6.34 -17.25
N ALA A 117 11.47 -5.83 -16.32
CA ALA A 117 11.01 -4.81 -15.37
C ALA A 117 10.78 -3.48 -16.09
N VAL A 118 11.69 -3.08 -16.98
CA VAL A 118 11.55 -1.88 -17.80
C VAL A 118 10.23 -1.95 -18.58
N ALA A 119 10.01 -3.01 -19.35
CA ALA A 119 8.79 -3.18 -20.16
C ALA A 119 7.51 -3.15 -19.31
N LEU A 120 7.53 -3.72 -18.10
CA LEU A 120 6.40 -3.66 -17.19
C LEU A 120 6.13 -2.22 -16.74
N PHE A 121 7.15 -1.52 -16.21
CA PHE A 121 6.95 -0.19 -15.63
C PHE A 121 6.73 0.89 -16.68
N THR A 122 7.38 0.83 -17.84
CA THR A 122 7.16 1.81 -18.91
C THR A 122 5.81 1.68 -19.58
N ARG A 123 5.23 0.46 -19.60
CA ARG A 123 3.85 0.24 -20.05
C ARG A 123 2.82 1.00 -19.21
N TRP A 124 3.07 1.16 -17.91
CA TRP A 124 2.16 1.85 -16.98
C TRP A 124 2.61 3.28 -16.64
N LEU A 125 3.89 3.60 -16.78
CA LEU A 125 4.51 4.89 -16.48
C LEU A 125 5.44 5.31 -17.64
N PRO A 126 4.90 5.82 -18.76
CA PRO A 126 5.70 6.21 -19.92
C PRO A 126 6.72 7.30 -19.59
N LYS A 127 6.41 8.18 -18.63
CA LYS A 127 7.30 9.25 -18.15
C LYS A 127 8.64 8.76 -17.56
N LEU A 128 8.77 7.48 -17.20
CA LEU A 128 10.05 6.95 -16.71
C LEU A 128 11.10 6.88 -17.82
N ILE A 129 10.68 6.77 -19.09
CA ILE A 129 11.59 6.79 -20.25
C ILE A 129 12.22 8.17 -20.40
N GLU A 130 11.43 9.23 -20.25
CA GLU A 130 11.86 10.63 -20.40
C GLU A 130 12.83 11.07 -19.30
N SER A 131 12.80 10.42 -18.13
CA SER A 131 13.60 10.79 -16.97
C SER A 131 15.09 10.41 -17.05
N GLY A 132 15.59 9.93 -18.20
CA GLY A 132 17.02 9.68 -18.42
C GLY A 132 17.57 8.45 -17.66
N ILE A 133 16.70 7.59 -17.12
CA ILE A 133 17.14 6.34 -16.49
C ILE A 133 17.87 5.47 -17.54
N GLN A 134 17.54 5.55 -18.83
CA GLN A 134 18.20 4.79 -19.91
C GLN A 134 19.63 5.25 -20.29
N ASP A 135 20.12 6.40 -19.79
CA ASP A 135 21.21 7.15 -20.46
C ASP A 135 22.66 6.79 -20.04
N LYS A 136 22.90 5.60 -19.46
CA LYS A 136 24.25 5.18 -19.01
C LYS A 136 24.76 3.86 -19.57
N ASN A 137 24.20 3.39 -20.69
CA ASN A 137 24.74 2.24 -21.43
C ASN A 137 25.34 2.64 -22.80
N THR A 138 25.91 3.84 -22.90
CA THR A 138 26.87 4.21 -23.95
C THR A 138 28.23 4.44 -23.32
#